data_AF-A0A1I0WL05-F1
#
_entry.id   AF-A0A1I0WL05-F1
#
_cell.length_a   1.000
_cell.length_b   1.000
_cell.length_c   1.000
_cell.angle_alpha   90.00
_cell.angle_beta   90.00
_cell.angle_gamma   90.00
#
_symmetry.space_group_name_H-M   'P 1'
#
loop_
_entity.id
_entity.type
_entity.pdbx_description
1 polymer ?
#
loop_
_entity_poly.entity_id
_entity_poly.type
_entity_poly.pdbx_seq_one_letter_code
_entity_poly.pdbx_strand_id
1 'polypeptide(L)'
;MRRLFMLIVTIIFIFTSLSYAAEKTINTTGMYIAGASESLNDAKQNAVKDAMRRATEEAGVLVSSYSKTHNMELTEDEVTVVATKIVKIISKRFDVQLLSDSEIKVIAYVEAVINTDSINEDIIKLKEKNNILTAENSNLSAENEKLKTKENSLNKLRDIVAKLKSSYYKYIPSINETVRDVKSDTGTDYQTCIYNYYIHMIQKNFNDAHSDLTWAFFTHWDKKGLSQANIKNKPYYIDDELFKLYMLRIESYLVQGDYVSAFDRMVAMGIKMKVFNYTPSADGVNTAYEYAVALQAYMNLNEPSKMKEIYDKYMHNRPDAVP
;
A
#
# COMPACT_ATOMS: atom_id res chain seq x y z
N MET A 1 80.77 -22.57 9.48
CA MET A 1 79.84 -21.90 8.55
C MET A 1 78.37 -22.29 8.81
N ARG A 2 77.93 -23.54 8.58
CA ARG A 2 76.52 -23.97 8.79
C ARG A 2 75.95 -23.75 10.20
N ARG A 3 76.72 -24.05 11.26
CA ARG A 3 76.28 -23.88 12.66
C ARG A 3 76.18 -22.40 13.09
N LEU A 4 77.04 -21.55 12.52
CA LEU A 4 77.01 -20.10 12.77
C LEU A 4 75.80 -19.44 12.07
N PHE A 5 75.51 -19.89 10.84
CA PHE A 5 74.34 -19.44 10.09
C PHE A 5 73.03 -19.85 10.78
N MET A 6 72.93 -21.08 11.31
CA MET A 6 71.76 -21.52 12.08
C MET A 6 71.56 -20.68 13.34
N LEU A 7 72.63 -20.37 14.08
CA LEU A 7 72.55 -19.54 15.29
C LEU A 7 72.04 -18.13 14.99
N ILE A 8 72.48 -17.53 13.87
CA ILE A 8 72.02 -16.19 13.44
C ILE A 8 70.54 -16.22 13.07
N VAL A 9 70.08 -17.25 12.35
CA VAL A 9 68.65 -17.38 11.99
C VAL A 9 67.77 -17.61 13.23
N THR A 10 68.23 -18.40 14.20
CA THR A 10 67.50 -18.61 15.46
C THR A 10 67.43 -17.34 16.29
N ILE A 11 68.50 -16.54 16.34
CA ILE A 11 68.51 -15.25 17.04
C ILE A 11 67.52 -14.27 16.38
N ILE A 12 67.46 -14.21 15.04
CA ILE A 12 66.50 -13.35 14.32
C ILE A 12 65.03 -13.71 14.64
N PHE A 13 64.72 -15.00 14.80
CA PHE A 13 63.38 -15.46 15.17
C PHE A 13 63.00 -15.18 16.64
N ILE A 14 63.97 -14.98 17.54
CA ILE A 14 63.70 -14.62 18.95
C ILE A 14 63.44 -13.10 19.08
N PHE A 15 63.93 -12.30 18.13
CA PHE A 15 63.72 -10.85 18.09
C PHE A 15 62.47 -10.39 17.33
N THR A 16 61.67 -11.31 16.76
CA THR A 16 60.33 -10.95 16.26
C THR A 16 59.43 -10.75 17.47
N SER A 17 59.33 -9.50 17.92
CA SER A 17 58.44 -9.08 18.99
C SER A 17 57.01 -9.55 18.71
N LEU A 18 56.37 -10.09 19.75
CA LEU A 18 54.94 -10.32 19.80
C LEU A 18 54.24 -8.97 19.54
N SER A 19 53.76 -8.76 18.32
CA SER A 19 52.89 -7.65 17.95
C SER A 19 51.54 -7.86 18.61
N TYR A 20 51.38 -7.37 19.85
CA TYR A 20 50.05 -7.20 20.45
C TYR A 20 49.35 -6.06 19.71
N ALA A 21 48.13 -6.31 19.21
CA ALA A 21 47.24 -5.25 18.78
C ALA A 21 46.97 -4.37 20.01
N ALA A 22 47.65 -3.22 20.07
CA ALA A 22 47.64 -2.38 21.24
C ALA A 22 46.34 -1.57 21.28
N GLU A 23 45.55 -1.75 22.33
CA GLU A 23 44.48 -0.82 22.71
C GLU A 23 45.05 0.60 22.69
N LYS A 24 44.46 1.48 21.86
CA LYS A 24 44.95 2.86 21.72
C LYS A 24 44.24 3.74 22.75
N THR A 25 44.99 4.18 23.76
CA THR A 25 44.51 5.21 24.69
C THR A 25 44.63 6.59 24.04
N ILE A 26 43.54 7.35 24.09
CA ILE A 26 43.46 8.73 23.62
C ILE A 26 43.02 9.66 24.76
N ASN A 27 43.62 10.85 24.80
CA ASN A 27 43.32 11.87 25.78
C ASN A 27 42.66 13.05 25.06
N THR A 28 41.38 13.29 25.32
CA THR A 28 40.62 14.37 24.70
C THR A 28 40.15 15.37 25.73
N THR A 29 39.96 16.61 25.27
CA THR A 29 39.44 17.69 26.10
C THR A 29 38.18 18.26 25.48
N GLY A 30 37.19 18.53 26.32
CA GLY A 30 35.93 19.15 25.94
C GLY A 30 35.65 20.35 26.81
N MET A 31 34.95 21.33 26.27
CA MET A 31 34.67 22.58 26.97
C MET A 31 33.20 22.95 26.84
N TYR A 32 32.62 23.42 27.94
CA TYR A 32 31.26 23.98 27.95
C TYR A 32 31.21 25.21 28.85
N ILE A 33 30.45 26.21 28.43
CA ILE A 33 30.17 27.42 29.22
C ILE A 33 28.69 27.37 29.57
N ALA A 34 28.40 27.26 30.86
CA ALA A 34 27.04 27.21 31.37
C ALA A 34 26.56 28.60 31.80
N GLY A 35 25.32 28.92 31.46
CA GLY A 35 24.67 30.18 31.85
C GLY A 35 23.95 30.09 33.20
N ALA A 36 23.32 31.19 33.62
CA ALA A 36 22.72 31.37 34.96
C ALA A 36 21.69 30.30 35.35
N SER A 37 21.04 29.67 34.37
CA SER A 37 19.95 28.71 34.57
C SER A 37 20.40 27.24 34.58
N GLU A 38 21.66 26.95 34.25
CA GLU A 38 22.15 25.58 34.09
C GLU A 38 22.91 25.10 35.33
N SER A 39 22.72 23.83 35.71
CA SER A 39 23.44 23.28 36.86
C SER A 39 24.90 22.95 36.49
N LEU A 40 25.79 22.97 37.49
CA LEU A 40 27.18 22.51 37.31
C LEU A 40 27.25 21.07 36.78
N ASN A 41 26.26 20.23 37.10
CA ASN A 41 26.23 18.86 36.61
C ASN A 41 25.92 18.79 35.11
N ASP A 42 24.98 19.61 34.63
CA ASP A 42 24.65 19.72 33.21
C ASP A 42 25.85 20.24 32.41
N ALA A 43 26.53 21.25 32.97
CA ALA A 43 27.75 21.79 32.40
C ALA A 43 28.86 20.74 32.24
N LYS A 44 29.07 19.91 33.26
CA LYS A 44 30.02 18.77 33.22
C LYS A 44 29.61 17.73 32.18
N GLN A 45 28.32 17.40 32.08
CA GLN A 45 27.83 16.45 31.08
C GLN A 45 28.06 16.96 29.66
N ASN A 46 27.77 18.24 29.40
CA ASN A 46 27.98 18.83 28.08
C ASN A 46 29.47 18.95 27.72
N ALA A 47 30.34 19.28 28.68
CA ALA A 47 31.79 19.25 28.47
C ALA A 47 32.30 17.83 28.15
N VAL A 48 31.76 16.79 28.81
CA VAL A 48 32.07 15.38 28.47
C VAL A 48 31.54 15.01 27.09
N LYS A 49 30.37 15.49 26.68
CA LYS A 49 29.84 15.26 25.33
C LYS A 49 30.77 15.86 24.26
N ASP A 50 31.27 17.08 24.45
CA ASP A 50 32.25 17.66 23.52
C ASP A 50 33.56 16.87 23.49
N ALA A 51 34.06 16.42 24.65
CA ALA A 51 35.25 15.57 24.72
C ALA A 51 35.04 14.21 24.01
N MET A 52 33.86 13.60 24.17
CA MET A 52 33.48 12.36 23.48
C MET A 52 33.35 12.54 21.97
N ARG A 53 32.80 13.67 21.51
CA ARG A 53 32.73 13.99 20.08
C ARG A 53 34.13 13.96 19.46
N ARG A 54 35.10 14.63 20.08
CA ARG A 54 36.50 14.63 19.62
C ARG A 54 37.13 13.23 19.66
N ALA A 55 36.87 12.47 20.72
CA ALA A 55 37.35 11.09 20.81
C ALA A 55 36.78 10.20 19.69
N THR A 56 35.51 10.42 19.35
CA THR A 56 34.83 9.73 18.25
C THR A 56 35.40 10.15 16.90
N GLU A 57 35.73 11.43 16.69
CA GLU A 57 36.38 11.91 15.47
C GLU A 57 37.75 11.25 15.26
N GLU A 58 38.57 11.15 16.31
CA GLU A 58 39.85 10.42 16.23
C GLU A 58 39.67 8.92 15.94
N ALA A 59 38.66 8.30 16.56
CA ALA A 59 38.30 6.91 16.26
C ALA A 59 37.76 6.74 14.84
N GLY A 60 37.06 7.73 14.28
CA GLY A 60 36.56 7.74 12.91
C GLY A 60 37.69 7.71 11.88
N VAL A 61 38.77 8.45 12.13
CA VAL A 61 39.99 8.38 11.29
C VAL A 61 40.58 6.96 11.29
N LEU A 62 40.61 6.32 12.45
CA LEU A 62 41.09 4.94 12.58
C LEU A 62 40.20 3.97 11.83
N VAL A 63 38.87 4.03 12.03
CA VAL A 63 37.89 3.18 11.33
C VAL A 63 37.96 3.37 9.82
N SER A 64 38.08 4.62 9.34
CA SER A 64 38.21 4.92 7.91
C SER A 64 39.49 4.32 7.33
N SER A 65 40.62 4.46 8.03
CA SER A 65 41.89 3.87 7.61
C SER A 65 41.85 2.34 7.62
N TYR A 66 41.25 1.76 8.65
CA TYR A 66 41.03 0.32 8.78
C TYR A 66 40.16 -0.21 7.63
N SER A 67 39.07 0.49 7.33
CA SER A 67 38.15 0.16 6.25
C SER A 67 38.89 0.12 4.90
N LYS A 68 39.68 1.14 4.59
CA LYS A 68 40.47 1.21 3.34
C LYS A 68 41.52 0.10 3.23
N THR A 69 42.21 -0.21 4.33
CA THR A 69 43.26 -1.25 4.35
C THR A 69 42.70 -2.66 4.23
N HIS A 70 41.46 -2.88 4.63
CA HIS A 70 40.78 -4.18 4.57
C HIS A 70 39.76 -4.27 3.41
N ASN A 71 39.83 -3.36 2.44
CA ASN A 71 38.89 -3.27 1.30
C ASN A 71 37.42 -3.29 1.72
N MET A 72 37.10 -2.67 2.86
CA MET A 72 35.74 -2.42 3.29
C MET A 72 35.33 -1.05 2.76
N GLU A 73 34.27 -0.98 1.97
CA GLU A 73 33.64 0.28 1.59
C GLU A 73 32.63 0.67 2.68
N LEU A 74 32.94 1.70 3.46
CA LEU A 74 32.04 2.30 4.45
C LEU A 74 31.70 3.73 4.05
N THR A 75 30.46 4.15 4.28
CA THR A 75 30.07 5.57 4.15
C THR A 75 30.45 6.36 5.41
N GLU A 76 30.38 7.70 5.34
CA GLU A 76 30.72 8.57 6.49
C GLU A 76 29.85 8.29 7.73
N ASP A 77 28.56 8.03 7.52
CA ASP A 77 27.63 7.69 8.60
C ASP A 77 27.99 6.35 9.25
N GLU A 78 28.34 5.34 8.44
CA GLU A 78 28.73 4.02 8.93
C GLU A 78 30.04 4.09 9.72
N VAL A 79 31.01 4.89 9.26
CA VAL A 79 32.25 5.18 9.99
C VAL A 79 31.96 5.79 11.34
N THR A 80 31.05 6.76 11.41
CA THR A 80 30.68 7.46 12.66
C THR A 80 30.02 6.51 13.66
N VAL A 81 29.13 5.63 13.20
CA VAL A 81 28.44 4.64 14.06
C VAL A 81 29.44 3.65 14.65
N VAL A 82 30.34 3.10 13.83
CA VAL A 82 31.37 2.17 14.30
C VAL A 82 32.35 2.88 15.24
N ALA A 83 32.80 4.09 14.89
CA ALA A 83 33.70 4.89 15.71
C ALA A 83 33.13 5.19 17.11
N THR A 84 31.85 5.51 17.20
CA THR A 84 31.17 5.74 18.48
C THR A 84 31.17 4.49 19.36
N LYS A 85 31.03 3.31 18.75
CA LYS A 85 30.91 2.03 19.47
C LYS A 85 32.24 1.54 20.04
N ILE A 86 33.34 1.80 19.35
CA ILE A 86 34.68 1.31 19.76
C ILE A 86 35.38 2.19 20.79
N VAL A 87 34.86 3.40 21.06
CA VAL A 87 35.41 4.33 22.07
C VAL A 87 34.82 4.02 23.44
N LYS A 88 35.68 3.73 24.42
CA LYS A 88 35.31 3.51 25.82
C LYS A 88 36.01 4.50 26.74
N ILE A 89 35.26 5.29 27.49
CA ILE A 89 35.84 6.18 28.51
C ILE A 89 36.37 5.37 29.69
N ILE A 90 37.61 5.65 30.09
CA ILE A 90 38.26 5.06 31.26
C ILE A 90 38.24 6.03 32.43
N SER A 91 38.58 7.30 32.19
CA SER A 91 38.67 8.30 33.25
C SER A 91 38.17 9.66 32.81
N LYS A 92 37.70 10.46 33.79
CA LYS A 92 37.19 11.82 33.60
C LYS A 92 37.72 12.71 34.70
N ARG A 93 38.28 13.86 34.34
CA ARG A 93 38.69 14.92 35.26
C ARG A 93 38.10 16.24 34.80
N PHE A 94 37.77 17.12 35.74
CA PHE A 94 37.14 18.41 35.44
C PHE A 94 37.96 19.56 36.03
N ASP A 95 38.05 20.64 35.27
CA ASP A 95 38.42 21.96 35.78
C ASP A 95 37.22 22.90 35.64
N VAL A 96 36.96 23.72 36.66
CA VAL A 96 35.78 24.58 36.77
C VAL A 96 36.24 25.99 37.07
N GLN A 97 35.89 26.93 36.21
CA GLN A 97 36.29 28.32 36.30
C GLN A 97 35.04 29.21 36.27
N LEU A 98 34.92 30.13 37.23
CA LEU A 98 33.89 31.15 37.21
C LEU A 98 34.34 32.27 36.26
N LEU A 99 33.55 32.54 35.21
CA LEU A 99 33.85 33.60 34.22
C LEU A 99 33.19 34.93 34.60
N SER A 100 31.99 34.86 35.17
CA SER A 100 31.20 35.99 35.66
C SER A 100 30.24 35.50 36.76
N ASP A 101 29.51 36.42 37.41
CA ASP A 101 28.54 36.08 38.47
C ASP A 101 27.46 35.09 38.01
N SER A 102 27.27 34.93 36.70
CA SER A 102 26.26 34.08 36.08
C SER A 102 26.79 33.02 35.12
N GLU A 103 28.10 32.91 34.92
CA GLU A 103 28.68 31.99 33.94
C GLU A 103 29.81 31.13 34.51
N ILE A 104 29.72 29.82 34.27
CA ILE A 104 30.71 28.84 34.71
C ILE A 104 31.26 28.12 33.48
N LYS A 105 32.57 28.18 33.31
CA LYS A 105 33.31 27.39 32.32
C LYS A 105 33.73 26.07 32.93
N VAL A 106 33.39 24.97 32.26
CA VAL A 106 33.83 23.63 32.63
C VAL A 106 34.68 23.04 31.52
N ILE A 107 35.88 22.57 31.88
CA ILE A 107 36.79 21.84 30.99
C ILE A 107 36.83 20.40 31.47
N ALA A 108 36.41 19.47 30.61
CA ALA A 108 36.51 18.03 30.86
C ALA A 108 37.77 17.47 30.17
N TYR A 109 38.58 16.75 30.93
CA TYR A 109 39.67 15.92 30.43
C TYR A 109 39.19 14.48 30.47
N VAL A 110 39.14 13.82 29.32
CA VAL A 110 38.63 12.46 29.17
C VAL A 110 39.74 11.59 28.63
N GLU A 111 39.99 10.48 29.31
CA GLU A 111 40.82 9.40 28.82
C GLU A 111 39.90 8.30 28.29
N ALA A 112 40.09 7.92 27.04
CA ALA A 112 39.32 6.86 26.40
C ALA A 112 40.26 5.83 25.75
N VAL A 113 39.82 4.57 25.72
CA VAL A 113 40.47 3.52 24.94
C VAL A 113 39.63 3.20 23.72
N ILE A 114 40.32 3.06 22.59
CA ILE A 114 39.75 2.56 21.35
C ILE A 114 40.00 1.06 21.28
N ASN A 115 38.93 0.26 21.34
CA ASN A 115 39.00 -1.18 21.15
C ASN A 115 39.01 -1.50 19.65
N THR A 116 40.15 -1.96 19.13
CA THR A 116 40.31 -2.29 17.71
C THR A 116 39.85 -3.70 17.34
N ASP A 117 39.75 -4.59 18.33
CA ASP A 117 39.48 -6.01 18.11
C ASP A 117 38.04 -6.25 17.60
N SER A 118 37.12 -5.36 17.96
CA SER A 118 35.69 -5.46 17.62
C SER A 118 35.30 -4.78 16.30
N ILE A 119 36.21 -4.04 15.64
CA ILE A 119 35.89 -3.24 14.44
C ILE A 119 35.29 -4.10 13.32
N ASN A 120 35.89 -5.26 13.03
CA ASN A 120 35.42 -6.16 11.97
C ASN A 120 34.01 -6.68 12.22
N GLU A 121 33.74 -7.19 13.42
CA GLU A 121 32.42 -7.71 13.76
C GLU A 121 31.34 -6.64 13.69
N ASP A 122 31.69 -5.42 14.12
CA ASP A 122 30.76 -4.30 14.15
C ASP A 122 30.42 -3.79 12.76
N ILE A 123 31.40 -3.77 11.84
CA ILE A 123 31.19 -3.46 10.43
C ILE A 123 30.27 -4.50 9.77
N ILE A 124 30.51 -5.79 10.00
CA ILE A 124 29.71 -6.88 9.41
C ILE A 124 28.25 -6.78 9.89
N LYS A 125 28.04 -6.66 11.20
CA LYS A 125 26.69 -6.53 11.81
C LYS A 125 25.96 -5.29 11.29
N LEU A 126 26.68 -4.18 11.11
CA LEU A 126 26.10 -2.95 10.59
C LEU A 126 25.64 -3.11 9.13
N LYS A 127 26.47 -3.71 8.27
CA LYS A 127 26.11 -3.96 6.87
C LYS A 127 24.93 -4.93 6.73
N GLU A 128 24.91 -6.00 7.52
CA GLU A 128 23.78 -6.93 7.54
C GLU A 128 22.47 -6.22 7.92
N LYS A 129 22.52 -5.40 8.97
CA LYS A 129 21.36 -4.61 9.40
C LYS A 129 20.92 -3.60 8.33
N ASN A 130 21.84 -2.90 7.67
CA ASN A 130 21.51 -1.99 6.57
C ASN A 130 20.89 -2.72 5.38
N ASN A 131 21.37 -3.90 5.04
CA ASN A 131 20.79 -4.72 3.97
C ASN A 131 19.36 -5.18 4.30
N ILE A 132 19.12 -5.59 5.55
CA ILE A 132 17.77 -5.97 6.00
C ILE A 132 16.84 -4.75 5.95
N LEU A 133 17.26 -3.61 6.49
CA LEU A 133 16.45 -2.40 6.53
C LEU A 133 16.16 -1.82 5.13
N THR A 134 17.10 -1.91 4.19
CA THR A 134 16.88 -1.49 2.80
C THR A 134 15.91 -2.42 2.07
N ALA A 135 15.99 -3.72 2.32
CA ALA A 135 15.00 -4.68 1.81
C ALA A 135 13.60 -4.42 2.40
N GLU A 136 13.51 -4.15 3.70
CA GLU A 136 12.23 -3.83 4.36
C GLU A 136 11.63 -2.51 3.84
N ASN A 137 12.44 -1.46 3.70
CA ASN A 137 11.98 -0.18 3.15
C ASN A 137 11.49 -0.29 1.71
N SER A 138 12.14 -1.11 0.88
CA SER A 138 11.67 -1.32 -0.50
C SER A 138 10.37 -2.14 -0.56
N ASN A 139 10.18 -3.09 0.35
CA ASN A 139 8.91 -3.81 0.48
C ASN A 139 7.78 -2.89 0.96
N LEU A 140 8.05 -2.09 2.00
CA LEU A 140 7.09 -1.14 2.56
C LEU A 140 6.71 -0.03 1.56
N SER A 141 7.63 0.44 0.72
CA SER A 141 7.32 1.42 -0.31
C SER A 141 6.41 0.83 -1.38
N ALA A 142 6.69 -0.40 -1.84
CA ALA A 142 5.84 -1.12 -2.79
C ALA A 142 4.43 -1.40 -2.26
N GLU A 143 4.30 -1.74 -0.97
CA GLU A 143 3.00 -1.92 -0.32
C GLU A 143 2.21 -0.61 -0.23
N ASN A 144 2.87 0.48 0.13
CA ASN A 144 2.25 1.81 0.21
C ASN A 144 1.73 2.29 -1.16
N GLU A 145 2.44 2.01 -2.26
CA GLU A 145 1.95 2.33 -3.61
C GLU A 145 0.67 1.55 -3.96
N LYS A 146 0.61 0.26 -3.59
CA LYS A 146 -0.61 -0.55 -3.76
C LYS A 146 -1.78 -0.01 -2.93
N LEU A 147 -1.53 0.44 -1.71
CA LEU A 147 -2.57 1.04 -0.87
C LEU A 147 -3.08 2.38 -1.42
N LYS A 148 -2.19 3.25 -1.93
CA LYS A 148 -2.59 4.52 -2.57
C LYS A 148 -3.45 4.29 -3.81
N THR A 149 -3.10 3.32 -4.65
CA THR A 149 -3.91 2.99 -5.84
C THR A 149 -5.28 2.44 -5.44
N LYS A 150 -5.36 1.65 -4.37
CA LYS A 150 -6.62 1.17 -3.78
C LYS A 150 -7.50 2.33 -3.30
N GLU A 151 -6.95 3.26 -2.54
CA GLU A 151 -7.68 4.42 -2.02
C GLU A 151 -8.25 5.29 -3.15
N ASN A 152 -7.46 5.57 -4.18
CA ASN A 152 -7.91 6.32 -5.35
C ASN A 152 -9.07 5.64 -6.08
N SER A 153 -9.04 4.31 -6.18
CA SER A 153 -10.09 3.54 -6.84
C SER A 153 -11.40 3.56 -6.03
N LEU A 154 -11.30 3.47 -4.69
CA LEU A 154 -12.43 3.60 -3.79
C LEU A 154 -13.07 4.99 -3.85
N ASN A 155 -12.26 6.05 -3.88
CA ASN A 155 -12.77 7.41 -3.98
C ASN A 155 -13.54 7.65 -5.28
N LYS A 156 -13.02 7.16 -6.43
CA LYS A 156 -13.74 7.19 -7.71
C LYS A 156 -15.09 6.45 -7.62
N LEU A 157 -15.12 5.29 -6.98
CA LEU A 157 -16.37 4.53 -6.79
C LEU A 157 -17.37 5.31 -5.93
N ARG A 158 -16.91 5.95 -4.85
CA ARG A 158 -17.77 6.79 -3.98
C ARG A 158 -18.36 7.96 -4.74
N ASP A 159 -17.57 8.62 -5.60
CA ASP A 159 -18.04 9.72 -6.44
C ASP A 159 -19.09 9.28 -7.46
N ILE A 160 -18.88 8.12 -8.10
CA ILE A 160 -19.86 7.52 -8.99
C ILE A 160 -21.15 7.25 -8.21
N VAL A 161 -21.08 6.52 -7.10
CA VAL A 161 -22.26 6.19 -6.27
C VAL A 161 -22.99 7.46 -5.80
N ALA A 162 -22.28 8.52 -5.45
CA ALA A 162 -22.88 9.79 -5.05
C ALA A 162 -23.65 10.47 -6.21
N LYS A 163 -23.06 10.52 -7.41
CA LYS A 163 -23.72 11.03 -8.62
C LYS A 163 -24.96 10.21 -8.98
N LEU A 164 -24.86 8.88 -8.87
CA LEU A 164 -25.97 7.97 -9.15
C LEU A 164 -27.11 8.12 -8.16
N LYS A 165 -26.83 8.27 -6.87
CA LYS A 165 -27.87 8.59 -5.88
C LYS A 165 -28.63 9.87 -6.26
N SER A 166 -27.91 10.92 -6.67
CA SER A 166 -28.53 12.19 -7.09
C SER A 166 -29.43 12.04 -8.34
N SER A 167 -28.98 11.28 -9.34
CA SER A 167 -29.77 10.99 -10.54
C SER A 167 -30.99 10.11 -10.23
N TYR A 168 -30.80 9.04 -9.45
CA TYR A 168 -31.83 8.10 -9.05
C TYR A 168 -32.97 8.75 -8.26
N TYR A 169 -32.65 9.60 -7.26
CA TYR A 169 -33.67 10.32 -6.48
C TYR A 169 -34.41 11.40 -7.27
N LYS A 170 -33.94 11.78 -8.47
CA LYS A 170 -34.64 12.70 -9.37
C LYS A 170 -35.76 12.00 -10.17
N TYR A 171 -35.64 10.71 -10.46
CA TYR A 171 -36.61 9.94 -11.25
C TYR A 171 -37.76 9.34 -10.42
N ILE A 172 -37.56 9.11 -9.11
CA ILE A 172 -38.58 8.55 -8.21
C ILE A 172 -39.82 9.46 -8.02
N PRO A 173 -39.68 10.78 -7.83
CA PRO A 173 -40.83 11.65 -7.53
C PRO A 173 -41.85 11.74 -8.66
N SER A 174 -41.44 11.59 -9.93
CA SER A 174 -42.37 11.66 -11.07
C SER A 174 -43.26 10.41 -11.27
N ILE A 175 -43.01 9.33 -10.52
CA ILE A 175 -43.77 8.06 -10.58
C ILE A 175 -44.63 7.88 -9.30
N ASN A 176 -44.45 8.73 -8.29
CA ASN A 176 -45.10 8.60 -6.98
C ASN A 176 -46.58 9.05 -6.94
N GLU A 177 -47.10 9.67 -8.00
CA GLU A 177 -48.52 10.01 -8.04
C GLU A 177 -49.29 8.83 -8.65
N THR A 178 -50.07 8.16 -7.79
CA THR A 178 -50.88 6.95 -8.05
C THR A 178 -50.08 5.69 -8.33
N VAL A 179 -49.70 4.97 -7.27
CA VAL A 179 -49.22 3.60 -7.34
C VAL A 179 -50.18 2.66 -6.64
N ARG A 180 -51.01 1.95 -7.41
CA ARG A 180 -51.73 0.75 -6.95
C ARG A 180 -51.01 -0.44 -7.56
N ASP A 181 -50.54 -1.35 -6.70
CA ASP A 181 -50.00 -2.65 -7.11
C ASP A 181 -51.05 -3.40 -7.95
N VAL A 182 -50.76 -3.58 -9.24
CA VAL A 182 -51.60 -4.38 -10.13
C VAL A 182 -51.06 -5.79 -10.07
N LYS A 183 -51.84 -6.75 -9.55
CA LYS A 183 -51.38 -8.15 -9.44
C LYS A 183 -50.85 -8.65 -10.79
N SER A 184 -49.55 -8.95 -10.86
CA SER A 184 -48.95 -9.56 -12.04
C SER A 184 -49.42 -11.03 -12.14
N ASP A 185 -50.14 -11.33 -13.20
CA ASP A 185 -50.53 -12.67 -13.62
C ASP A 185 -49.94 -12.98 -15.00
N THR A 186 -50.09 -14.22 -15.46
CA THR A 186 -49.53 -14.67 -16.75
C THR A 186 -50.17 -14.01 -17.97
N GLY A 187 -51.22 -13.19 -17.81
CA GLY A 187 -51.92 -12.47 -18.87
C GLY A 187 -51.69 -10.94 -18.86
N THR A 188 -50.83 -10.46 -17.96
CA THR A 188 -50.54 -9.04 -17.78
C THR A 188 -49.82 -8.46 -19.00
N ASP A 189 -50.20 -7.26 -19.46
CA ASP A 189 -49.58 -6.64 -20.65
C ASP A 189 -48.24 -5.95 -20.33
N TYR A 190 -47.45 -5.70 -21.38
CA TYR A 190 -46.13 -5.05 -21.29
C TYR A 190 -46.11 -3.78 -20.44
N GLN A 191 -47.05 -2.85 -20.63
CA GLN A 191 -47.04 -1.58 -19.91
C GLN A 191 -47.30 -1.80 -18.41
N THR A 192 -48.17 -2.75 -18.08
CA THR A 192 -48.45 -3.11 -16.69
C THR A 192 -47.23 -3.77 -16.04
N CYS A 193 -46.48 -4.64 -16.74
CA CYS A 193 -45.23 -5.19 -16.21
C CYS A 193 -44.15 -4.12 -15.97
N ILE A 194 -44.02 -3.16 -16.90
CA ILE A 194 -43.11 -2.02 -16.73
C ILE A 194 -43.50 -1.17 -15.53
N TYR A 195 -44.78 -0.91 -15.36
CA TYR A 195 -45.29 -0.16 -14.23
C TYR A 195 -44.99 -0.87 -12.91
N ASN A 196 -45.31 -2.16 -12.79
CA ASN A 196 -44.99 -2.95 -11.58
C ASN A 196 -43.49 -3.02 -11.29
N TYR A 197 -42.66 -3.12 -12.33
CA TYR A 197 -41.21 -3.03 -12.17
C TYR A 197 -40.79 -1.74 -11.46
N TYR A 198 -41.30 -0.60 -11.91
CA TYR A 198 -41.02 0.69 -11.25
C TYR A 198 -41.54 0.74 -9.82
N ILE A 199 -42.74 0.20 -9.55
CA ILE A 199 -43.32 0.13 -8.20
C ILE A 199 -42.39 -0.62 -7.25
N HIS A 200 -42.04 -1.85 -7.61
CA HIS A 200 -41.21 -2.69 -6.75
C HIS A 200 -39.80 -2.14 -6.58
N MET A 201 -39.26 -1.46 -7.60
CA MET A 201 -38.01 -0.72 -7.48
C MET A 201 -38.10 0.44 -6.48
N ILE A 202 -39.20 1.21 -6.47
CA ILE A 202 -39.43 2.31 -5.51
C ILE A 202 -39.63 1.77 -4.10
N GLN A 203 -40.39 0.68 -3.96
CA GLN A 203 -40.67 0.03 -2.68
C GLN A 203 -39.47 -0.77 -2.14
N LYS A 204 -38.33 -0.78 -2.85
CA LYS A 204 -37.14 -1.57 -2.51
C LYS A 204 -37.40 -3.08 -2.42
N ASN A 205 -38.45 -3.57 -3.08
CA ASN A 205 -38.76 -4.98 -3.18
C ASN A 205 -38.09 -5.59 -4.42
N PHE A 206 -36.77 -5.69 -4.36
CA PHE A 206 -35.95 -5.97 -5.53
C PHE A 206 -36.22 -7.35 -6.12
N ASN A 207 -36.48 -8.38 -5.33
CA ASN A 207 -36.75 -9.71 -5.88
C ASN A 207 -37.98 -9.71 -6.79
N ASP A 208 -39.04 -9.02 -6.38
CA ASP A 208 -40.28 -8.93 -7.15
C ASP A 208 -40.12 -8.04 -8.39
N ALA A 209 -39.33 -6.97 -8.30
CA ALA A 209 -38.92 -6.22 -9.48
C ALA A 209 -38.15 -7.07 -10.51
N HIS A 210 -37.40 -8.12 -10.10
CA HIS A 210 -36.76 -8.99 -11.09
C HIS A 210 -37.79 -9.83 -11.87
N SER A 211 -38.81 -10.35 -11.18
CA SER A 211 -39.89 -11.08 -11.84
C SER A 211 -40.66 -10.17 -12.80
N ASP A 212 -40.99 -8.94 -12.41
CA ASP A 212 -41.75 -8.04 -13.30
C ASP A 212 -40.94 -7.58 -14.50
N LEU A 213 -39.63 -7.34 -14.33
CA LEU A 213 -38.75 -7.07 -15.46
C LEU A 213 -38.74 -8.27 -16.42
N THR A 214 -38.67 -9.48 -15.89
CA THR A 214 -38.71 -10.72 -16.67
C THR A 214 -40.04 -10.88 -17.41
N TRP A 215 -41.16 -10.58 -16.76
CA TRP A 215 -42.48 -10.57 -17.41
C TRP A 215 -42.62 -9.48 -18.47
N ALA A 216 -42.06 -8.29 -18.25
CA ALA A 216 -42.01 -7.24 -19.25
C ALA A 216 -41.26 -7.68 -20.51
N PHE A 217 -40.15 -8.41 -20.36
CA PHE A 217 -39.46 -9.03 -21.50
C PHE A 217 -40.38 -9.96 -22.29
N PHE A 218 -41.03 -10.91 -21.60
CA PHE A 218 -41.87 -11.91 -22.26
C PHE A 218 -43.08 -11.29 -22.97
N THR A 219 -43.75 -10.34 -22.33
CA THR A 219 -44.96 -9.68 -22.84
C THR A 219 -44.65 -8.71 -23.97
N HIS A 220 -43.52 -8.01 -23.93
CA HIS A 220 -43.03 -7.20 -25.05
C HIS A 220 -42.86 -8.05 -26.32
N TRP A 221 -42.25 -9.23 -26.18
CA TRP A 221 -41.99 -10.12 -27.31
C TRP A 221 -43.27 -10.72 -27.89
N ASP A 222 -44.21 -11.12 -27.03
CA ASP A 222 -45.53 -11.59 -27.47
C ASP A 222 -46.24 -10.50 -28.31
N LYS A 223 -46.20 -9.26 -27.84
CA LYS A 223 -46.77 -8.08 -28.55
C LYS A 223 -46.12 -7.80 -29.91
N LYS A 224 -44.86 -8.17 -30.10
CA LYS A 224 -44.12 -8.04 -31.38
C LYS A 224 -44.35 -9.23 -32.33
N GLY A 225 -45.22 -10.19 -31.97
CA GLY A 225 -45.53 -11.37 -32.78
C GLY A 225 -44.41 -12.41 -32.79
N LEU A 226 -43.53 -12.40 -31.79
CA LEU A 226 -42.47 -13.39 -31.64
C LEU A 226 -43.03 -14.59 -30.86
N SER A 227 -43.49 -15.61 -31.59
CA SER A 227 -44.10 -16.80 -30.96
C SER A 227 -43.14 -17.55 -30.03
N GLN A 228 -43.65 -18.16 -28.95
CA GLN A 228 -42.86 -18.96 -27.99
C GLN A 228 -42.03 -20.08 -28.64
N ALA A 229 -42.51 -20.67 -29.74
CA ALA A 229 -41.79 -21.70 -30.49
C ALA A 229 -40.54 -21.18 -31.23
N ASN A 230 -40.50 -19.88 -31.56
CA ASN A 230 -39.36 -19.22 -32.18
C ASN A 230 -38.31 -18.73 -31.16
N ILE A 231 -38.57 -18.83 -29.85
CA ILE A 231 -37.69 -18.34 -28.77
C ILE A 231 -36.48 -19.26 -28.58
N LYS A 232 -36.60 -20.58 -28.77
CA LYS A 232 -35.51 -21.54 -28.52
C LYS A 232 -34.30 -21.37 -29.44
N ASN A 233 -34.50 -20.81 -30.64
CA ASN A 233 -33.49 -20.76 -31.70
C ASN A 233 -33.19 -19.34 -32.20
N LYS A 234 -33.63 -18.29 -31.48
CA LYS A 234 -33.34 -16.91 -31.88
C LYS A 234 -32.70 -16.09 -30.76
N PRO A 235 -31.65 -15.30 -31.07
CA PRO A 235 -31.00 -14.43 -30.11
C PRO A 235 -32.00 -13.33 -29.62
N TYR A 236 -32.39 -13.37 -28.34
CA TYR A 236 -33.27 -12.46 -27.58
C TYR A 236 -33.03 -10.93 -27.72
N TYR A 237 -33.64 -10.22 -28.67
CA TYR A 237 -33.53 -8.75 -28.82
C TYR A 237 -33.74 -7.92 -27.51
N ILE A 238 -32.85 -6.96 -27.21
CA ILE A 238 -33.04 -5.89 -26.20
C ILE A 238 -33.41 -4.61 -26.97
N ASP A 239 -34.35 -3.79 -26.49
CA ASP A 239 -34.61 -2.45 -27.02
C ASP A 239 -34.13 -1.34 -26.05
N ASP A 240 -34.17 -0.08 -26.48
CA ASP A 240 -33.69 1.07 -25.68
C ASP A 240 -34.44 1.24 -24.35
N GLU A 241 -35.69 0.79 -24.27
CA GLU A 241 -36.52 0.90 -23.07
C GLU A 241 -36.15 -0.20 -22.06
N LEU A 242 -36.01 -1.44 -22.54
CA LEU A 242 -35.53 -2.59 -21.78
C LEU A 242 -34.08 -2.40 -21.31
N PHE A 243 -33.23 -1.76 -22.11
CA PHE A 243 -31.88 -1.38 -21.71
C PHE A 243 -31.87 -0.40 -20.53
N LYS A 244 -32.70 0.65 -20.58
CA LYS A 244 -32.84 1.60 -19.46
C LYS A 244 -33.29 0.91 -18.19
N LEU A 245 -34.22 -0.05 -18.28
CA LEU A 245 -34.70 -0.80 -17.12
C LEU A 245 -33.61 -1.69 -16.52
N TYR A 246 -32.79 -2.35 -17.35
CA TYR A 246 -31.60 -3.07 -16.87
C TYR A 246 -30.61 -2.15 -16.15
N MET A 247 -30.35 -0.97 -16.70
CA MET A 247 -29.45 0.00 -16.07
C MET A 247 -29.99 0.46 -14.71
N LEU A 248 -31.26 0.82 -14.62
CA LEU A 248 -31.91 1.15 -13.35
C LEU A 248 -31.81 -0.01 -12.35
N ARG A 249 -31.89 -1.26 -12.81
CA ARG A 249 -31.72 -2.41 -11.92
C ARG A 249 -30.32 -2.45 -11.32
N ILE A 250 -29.30 -2.28 -12.16
CA ILE A 250 -27.90 -2.30 -11.74
C ILE A 250 -27.64 -1.16 -10.74
N GLU A 251 -28.16 0.03 -11.03
CA GLU A 251 -28.09 1.19 -10.13
C GLU A 251 -28.70 0.89 -8.77
N SER A 252 -29.83 0.17 -8.72
CA SER A 252 -30.45 -0.15 -7.44
C SER A 252 -29.59 -1.04 -6.55
N TYR A 253 -28.88 -2.02 -7.12
CA TYR A 253 -27.94 -2.85 -6.37
C TYR A 253 -26.74 -2.02 -5.90
N LEU A 254 -26.25 -1.10 -6.74
CA LEU A 254 -25.19 -0.15 -6.34
C LEU A 254 -25.60 0.72 -5.16
N VAL A 255 -26.84 1.24 -5.15
CA VAL A 255 -27.38 2.05 -4.05
C VAL A 255 -27.48 1.25 -2.75
N GLN A 256 -27.75 -0.06 -2.83
CA GLN A 256 -27.79 -0.97 -1.69
C GLN A 256 -26.41 -1.42 -1.20
N GLY A 257 -25.34 -1.17 -1.97
CA GLY A 257 -24.01 -1.70 -1.70
C GLY A 257 -23.85 -3.18 -2.07
N ASP A 258 -24.80 -3.76 -2.82
CA ASP A 258 -24.69 -5.12 -3.36
C ASP A 258 -23.94 -5.12 -4.70
N TYR A 259 -22.63 -4.90 -4.62
CA TYR A 259 -21.77 -4.80 -5.80
C TYR A 259 -21.64 -6.11 -6.57
N VAL A 260 -21.83 -7.26 -5.90
CA VAL A 260 -21.78 -8.58 -6.52
C VAL A 260 -22.98 -8.78 -7.43
N SER A 261 -24.19 -8.50 -6.93
CA SER A 261 -25.40 -8.57 -7.76
C SER A 261 -25.40 -7.53 -8.86
N ALA A 262 -24.89 -6.32 -8.59
CA ALA A 262 -24.70 -5.29 -9.62
C ALA A 262 -23.79 -5.78 -10.76
N PHE A 263 -22.66 -6.41 -10.42
CA PHE A 263 -21.72 -6.96 -11.39
C PHE A 263 -22.28 -8.15 -12.15
N ASP A 264 -22.94 -9.11 -11.48
CA ASP A 264 -23.62 -10.25 -12.12
C ASP A 264 -24.62 -9.77 -13.19
N ARG A 265 -25.43 -8.76 -12.86
CA ARG A 265 -26.40 -8.19 -13.82
C ARG A 265 -25.75 -7.42 -14.95
N MET A 266 -24.64 -6.72 -14.69
CA MET A 266 -23.87 -6.01 -15.72
C MET A 266 -23.26 -6.99 -16.73
N VAL A 267 -22.64 -8.08 -16.25
CA VAL A 267 -22.09 -9.14 -17.12
C VAL A 267 -23.21 -9.82 -17.93
N ALA A 268 -24.34 -10.14 -17.28
CA ALA A 268 -25.49 -10.70 -17.97
C ALA A 268 -26.01 -9.76 -19.07
N MET A 269 -26.11 -8.46 -18.80
CA MET A 269 -26.55 -7.46 -19.78
C MET A 269 -25.59 -7.36 -20.96
N GLY A 270 -24.28 -7.29 -20.72
CA GLY A 270 -23.28 -7.22 -21.79
C GLY A 270 -23.28 -8.46 -22.70
N ILE A 271 -23.45 -9.65 -22.11
CA ILE A 271 -23.59 -10.89 -22.88
C ILE A 271 -24.85 -10.88 -23.73
N LYS A 272 -25.97 -10.44 -23.16
CA LYS A 272 -27.22 -10.28 -23.90
C LYS A 272 -27.00 -9.33 -25.08
N MET A 273 -26.49 -8.12 -24.86
CA MET A 273 -26.18 -7.16 -25.94
C MET A 273 -25.34 -7.78 -27.07
N LYS A 274 -24.28 -8.52 -26.72
CA LYS A 274 -23.41 -9.21 -27.69
C LYS A 274 -24.12 -10.33 -28.46
N VAL A 275 -24.89 -11.18 -27.78
CA VAL A 275 -25.62 -12.28 -28.44
C VAL A 275 -26.71 -11.73 -29.36
N PHE A 276 -27.29 -10.58 -29.01
CA PHE A 276 -28.47 -10.03 -29.67
C PHE A 276 -28.16 -8.98 -30.74
N ASN A 277 -26.87 -8.70 -30.96
CA ASN A 277 -26.39 -7.68 -31.88
C ASN A 277 -27.14 -6.36 -31.72
N TYR A 278 -27.44 -6.03 -30.46
CA TYR A 278 -28.17 -4.83 -30.09
C TYR A 278 -27.19 -3.76 -29.63
N THR A 279 -27.31 -2.60 -30.27
CA THR A 279 -26.52 -1.41 -29.94
C THR A 279 -27.47 -0.36 -29.39
N PRO A 280 -27.48 -0.13 -28.06
CA PRO A 280 -28.23 0.96 -27.47
C PRO A 280 -27.78 2.32 -28.01
N SER A 281 -28.54 3.37 -27.70
CA SER A 281 -28.09 4.74 -27.95
C SER A 281 -26.68 5.00 -27.39
N ALA A 282 -25.92 5.88 -28.06
CA ALA A 282 -24.52 6.15 -27.71
C ALA A 282 -24.33 6.54 -26.24
N ASP A 283 -25.25 7.34 -25.68
CA ASP A 283 -25.25 7.73 -24.27
C ASP A 283 -25.42 6.52 -23.34
N GLY A 284 -26.34 5.61 -23.66
CA GLY A 284 -26.57 4.40 -22.87
C GLY A 284 -25.37 3.45 -22.86
N VAL A 285 -24.69 3.29 -23.99
CA VAL A 285 -23.47 2.48 -24.11
C VAL A 285 -22.35 3.04 -23.24
N ASN A 286 -22.14 4.36 -23.28
CA ASN A 286 -21.11 5.02 -22.48
C ASN A 286 -21.35 4.84 -20.98
N THR A 287 -22.59 5.04 -20.51
CA THR A 287 -22.93 4.84 -19.08
C THR A 287 -22.74 3.38 -18.64
N ALA A 288 -23.18 2.41 -19.44
CA ALA A 288 -22.98 1.00 -19.11
C ALA A 288 -21.49 0.61 -19.07
N TYR A 289 -20.69 1.14 -19.99
CA TYR A 289 -19.25 0.92 -20.01
C TYR A 289 -18.57 1.48 -18.76
N GLU A 290 -18.91 2.71 -18.35
CA GLU A 290 -18.36 3.31 -17.13
C GLU A 290 -18.66 2.47 -15.88
N TYR A 291 -19.89 1.96 -15.75
CA TYR A 291 -20.26 1.11 -14.61
C TYR A 291 -19.55 -0.24 -14.67
N ALA A 292 -19.44 -0.83 -15.86
CA ALA A 292 -18.75 -2.10 -16.05
C ALA A 292 -17.29 -2.01 -15.63
N VAL A 293 -16.57 -0.97 -16.06
CA VAL A 293 -15.16 -0.72 -15.67
C VAL A 293 -15.04 -0.52 -14.16
N ALA A 294 -15.91 0.30 -13.56
CA ALA A 294 -15.87 0.59 -12.13
C ALA A 294 -16.17 -0.66 -11.27
N LEU A 295 -17.20 -1.42 -11.63
CA LEU A 295 -17.57 -2.66 -10.93
C LEU A 295 -16.51 -3.74 -11.12
N GLN A 296 -15.95 -3.89 -12.33
CA GLN A 296 -14.89 -4.85 -12.60
C GLN A 296 -13.65 -4.56 -11.75
N ALA A 297 -13.25 -3.29 -11.65
CA ALA A 297 -12.15 -2.87 -10.78
C ALA A 297 -12.45 -3.18 -9.29
N TYR A 298 -13.67 -2.90 -8.83
CA TYR A 298 -14.08 -3.22 -7.46
C TYR A 298 -14.04 -4.73 -7.19
N MET A 299 -14.60 -5.54 -8.09
CA MET A 299 -14.70 -6.99 -7.94
C MET A 299 -13.33 -7.67 -7.95
N ASN A 300 -12.43 -7.25 -8.85
CA ASN A 300 -11.04 -7.72 -8.87
C ASN A 300 -10.33 -7.50 -7.53
N LEU A 301 -10.64 -6.39 -6.86
CA LEU A 301 -9.94 -5.97 -5.65
C LEU A 301 -10.54 -6.53 -4.36
N ASN A 302 -11.87 -6.65 -4.29
CA ASN A 302 -12.57 -6.98 -3.03
C ASN A 302 -13.20 -8.36 -3.03
N GLU A 303 -13.61 -8.87 -4.18
CA GLU A 303 -14.37 -10.12 -4.31
C GLU A 303 -13.89 -10.96 -5.52
N PRO A 304 -12.57 -11.21 -5.68
CA PRO A 304 -12.02 -11.83 -6.90
C PRO A 304 -12.54 -13.26 -7.13
N SER A 305 -12.84 -14.00 -6.06
CA SER A 305 -13.41 -15.35 -6.15
C SER A 305 -14.83 -15.33 -6.72
N LYS A 306 -15.68 -14.40 -6.26
CA LYS A 306 -17.04 -14.22 -6.79
C LYS A 306 -17.03 -13.69 -8.21
N MET A 307 -16.07 -12.83 -8.54
CA MET A 307 -15.87 -12.36 -9.91
C MET A 307 -15.59 -13.53 -10.86
N LYS A 308 -14.67 -14.41 -10.47
CA LYS A 308 -14.36 -15.62 -11.22
C LYS A 308 -15.58 -16.51 -11.36
N GLU A 309 -16.32 -16.77 -10.28
CA GLU A 309 -17.57 -17.55 -10.31
C GLU A 309 -18.59 -16.97 -11.29
N ILE A 310 -18.77 -15.64 -11.29
CA ILE A 310 -19.69 -14.95 -12.21
C ILE A 310 -19.20 -15.10 -13.65
N TYR A 311 -17.91 -14.93 -13.93
CA TYR A 311 -17.40 -15.18 -15.29
C TYR A 311 -17.59 -16.64 -15.69
N ASP A 312 -17.27 -17.59 -14.82
CA ASP A 312 -17.40 -19.01 -15.11
C ASP A 312 -18.86 -19.38 -15.42
N LYS A 313 -19.81 -18.87 -14.63
CA LYS A 313 -21.26 -19.02 -14.84
C LYS A 313 -21.71 -18.61 -16.25
N TYR A 314 -21.15 -17.53 -16.79
CA TYR A 314 -21.60 -16.97 -18.06
C TYR A 314 -20.71 -17.27 -19.27
N MET A 315 -19.43 -17.61 -19.07
CA MET A 315 -18.47 -17.90 -20.14
C MET A 315 -18.36 -19.41 -20.44
N HIS A 316 -18.47 -20.29 -19.44
CA HIS A 316 -18.38 -21.75 -19.67
C HIS A 316 -19.68 -22.39 -20.20
N ASN A 317 -20.79 -21.65 -20.20
CA ASN A 317 -22.07 -22.10 -20.76
C ASN A 317 -22.27 -21.73 -22.25
N ARG A 318 -21.18 -21.44 -22.98
CA ARG A 318 -21.22 -21.26 -24.44
C ARG A 318 -20.64 -22.50 -25.15
N PRO A 319 -21.41 -23.20 -26.00
CA PRO A 319 -20.90 -24.31 -26.83
C PRO A 319 -19.81 -23.90 -27.83
N ASP A 320 -19.57 -22.60 -28.01
CA ASP A 320 -18.79 -22.02 -29.10
C ASP A 320 -17.73 -20.99 -28.63
N ALA A 321 -17.39 -20.98 -27.34
CA ALA A 321 -16.24 -20.21 -26.83
C ALA A 321 -14.93 -21.00 -27.04
N VAL A 322 -14.29 -20.80 -28.19
CA VAL A 322 -12.85 -21.09 -28.40
C VAL A 322 -12.03 -19.99 -27.68
N PRO A 323 -10.82 -20.29 -27.15
CA PRO A 323 -10.09 -19.46 -26.17
C PRO A 323 -9.93 -17.97 -26.51
#